data_AF-A0A7K0U2R9-F1
#
_entry.id   AF-A0A7K0U2R9-F1
#
_cell.length_a   1.000
_cell.length_b   1.000
_cell.length_c   1.000
_cell.angle_alpha   90.00
_cell.angle_beta   90.00
_cell.angle_gamma   90.00
#
_symmetry.space_group_name_H-M   'P 1'
#
loop_
_entity.id
_entity.type
_entity.pdbx_description
1 polymer ?
#
loop_
_entity_poly.entity_id
_entity_poly.type
_entity_poly.pdbx_seq_one_letter_code
_entity_poly.pdbx_strand_id
1 'polypeptide(L)'
;MDASEALRGTGSVRRFTDQPVDDATLHAILDDARFAPSGGNRQGWRVVVVRDRAIRLELGRHMQAVWDEYIAINATGRTAFSVTDINDAERPQPPYASVPSDLVDAIEHVPAVLVIGV
;
A
#
# COMPACT_ATOMS: atom_id res chain seq x y z
N MET A 1 7.02 -21.90 -11.94
CA MET A 1 5.75 -21.38 -11.43
C MET A 1 4.97 -20.84 -12.62
N ASP A 2 3.73 -21.26 -12.80
CA ASP A 2 2.85 -20.67 -13.80
C ASP A 2 2.07 -19.48 -13.21
N ALA A 3 1.33 -18.77 -14.06
CA ALA A 3 0.56 -17.60 -13.63
C ALA A 3 -0.54 -17.95 -12.60
N SER A 4 -1.15 -19.13 -12.70
CA SER A 4 -2.23 -19.54 -11.78
C SER A 4 -1.69 -19.81 -10.38
N GLU A 5 -0.53 -20.46 -10.31
CA GLU A 5 0.18 -20.72 -9.06
C GLU A 5 0.62 -19.41 -8.40
N ALA A 6 1.22 -18.49 -9.17
CA ALA A 6 1.64 -17.18 -8.66
C ALA A 6 0.47 -16.36 -8.09
N LEU A 7 -0.65 -16.30 -8.82
CA LEU A 7 -1.83 -15.55 -8.38
C LEU A 7 -2.49 -16.14 -7.13
N ARG A 8 -2.48 -17.47 -6.95
CA ARG A 8 -3.05 -18.11 -5.76
C ARG A 8 -2.12 -18.06 -4.55
N GLY A 9 -0.81 -17.99 -4.79
CA GLY A 9 0.21 -17.93 -3.74
C GLY A 9 0.57 -16.50 -3.30
N THR A 10 0.18 -15.47 -4.05
CA THR A 10 0.53 -14.09 -3.69
C THR A 10 -0.17 -13.64 -2.40
N GLY A 11 0.60 -13.05 -1.48
CA GLY A 11 0.14 -12.62 -0.17
C GLY A 11 0.25 -11.11 0.02
N SER A 12 -0.59 -10.56 0.90
CA SER A 12 -0.45 -9.17 1.38
C SER A 12 0.55 -9.09 2.53
N VAL A 13 1.83 -8.93 2.21
CA VAL A 13 2.94 -8.88 3.18
C VAL A 13 2.98 -7.52 3.90
N ARG A 14 3.15 -7.55 5.22
CA ARG A 14 3.26 -6.35 6.09
C ARG A 14 4.55 -6.29 6.92
N ARG A 15 5.39 -7.32 6.84
CA ARG A 15 6.68 -7.41 7.54
C ARG A 15 7.76 -7.71 6.52
N PHE A 16 8.81 -6.90 6.51
CA PHE A 16 9.88 -6.97 5.53
C PHE A 16 11.21 -7.15 6.24
N THR A 17 12.16 -7.82 5.59
CA THR A 17 13.56 -7.79 5.99
C THR A 17 14.19 -6.48 5.53
N ASP A 18 15.37 -6.18 6.07
CA ASP A 18 16.22 -5.05 5.65
C ASP A 18 17.05 -5.37 4.39
N GLN A 19 16.87 -6.55 3.79
CA GLN A 19 17.60 -6.97 2.61
C GLN A 19 17.29 -6.02 1.44
N PRO A 20 18.32 -5.35 0.87
CA PRO A 20 18.10 -4.40 -0.22
C PRO A 20 17.59 -5.11 -1.48
N VAL A 21 16.73 -4.43 -2.23
CA VAL A 21 16.31 -4.82 -3.58
C VAL A 21 17.09 -3.98 -4.58
N ASP A 22 17.85 -4.64 -5.46
CA ASP A 22 18.67 -3.97 -6.46
C ASP A 22 17.85 -3.34 -7.59
N ASP A 23 18.48 -2.44 -8.34
CA ASP A 23 17.83 -1.69 -9.43
C ASP A 23 17.40 -2.57 -10.61
N ALA A 24 18.16 -3.62 -10.91
CA ALA A 24 17.84 -4.51 -12.02
C ALA A 24 16.57 -5.32 -11.71
N THR A 25 16.42 -5.78 -10.47
CA THR A 25 15.22 -6.44 -9.97
C THR A 25 14.00 -5.50 -10.05
N LEU A 26 14.11 -4.27 -9.55
CA LEU A 26 13.01 -3.29 -9.64
C LEU A 26 12.66 -2.95 -11.09
N HIS A 27 13.67 -2.77 -11.94
CA HIS A 27 13.45 -2.49 -13.35
C HIS A 27 12.72 -3.64 -14.05
N ALA A 28 13.12 -4.89 -13.82
CA ALA A 28 12.46 -6.06 -14.40
C ALA A 28 10.98 -6.12 -14.00
N ILE A 29 10.66 -5.91 -12.72
CA ILE A 29 9.28 -5.87 -12.21
C ILE A 29 8.46 -4.78 -12.92
N LEU A 30 9.02 -3.58 -13.06
CA LEU A 30 8.33 -2.46 -13.67
C LEU A 30 8.21 -2.59 -15.20
N ASP A 31 9.18 -3.24 -15.86
CA ASP A 31 9.15 -3.55 -17.29
C ASP A 31 8.04 -4.56 -17.61
N ASP A 32 7.82 -5.56 -16.78
CA ASP A 32 6.67 -6.46 -16.91
C ASP A 32 5.35 -5.72 -16.63
N ALA A 33 5.31 -4.90 -15.58
CA ALA A 33 4.10 -4.21 -15.15
C ALA A 33 3.58 -3.21 -16.19
N ARG A 34 4.44 -2.62 -17.04
CA ARG A 34 4.03 -1.65 -18.09
C ARG A 34 3.10 -2.25 -19.15
N PHE A 35 3.02 -3.57 -19.25
CA PHE A 35 2.09 -4.27 -20.15
C PHE A 35 0.68 -4.45 -19.57
N ALA A 36 0.43 -3.99 -18.33
CA ALA A 36 -0.91 -3.97 -17.76
C ALA A 36 -1.87 -3.16 -18.64
N PRO A 37 -3.11 -3.65 -18.87
CA PRO A 37 -4.08 -2.93 -19.67
C PRO A 37 -4.42 -1.59 -19.02
N SER A 38 -4.53 -0.53 -19.83
CA SER A 38 -4.94 0.79 -19.38
C SER A 38 -6.01 1.36 -20.30
N GLY A 39 -6.95 2.14 -19.76
CA GLY A 39 -8.06 2.71 -20.52
C GLY A 39 -7.55 3.54 -21.70
N GLY A 40 -7.93 3.16 -22.93
CA GLY A 40 -7.43 3.79 -24.15
C GLY A 40 -5.90 3.69 -24.34
N ASN A 41 -5.24 2.73 -23.68
CA ASN A 41 -3.79 2.57 -23.64
C ASN A 41 -3.02 3.82 -23.17
N ARG A 42 -3.64 4.63 -22.30
CA ARG A 42 -3.08 5.92 -21.86
C ARG A 42 -1.81 5.81 -21.03
N GLN A 43 -1.57 4.66 -20.38
CA GLN A 43 -0.38 4.46 -19.54
C GLN A 43 -0.17 5.61 -18.53
N GLY A 44 -1.28 6.09 -17.93
CA GLY A 44 -1.28 7.32 -17.12
C GLY A 44 -0.60 7.21 -15.76
N TRP A 45 -0.09 6.04 -15.40
CA TRP A 45 0.48 5.79 -14.10
C TRP A 45 1.97 6.13 -14.05
N ARG A 46 2.41 6.64 -12.90
CA ARG A 46 3.81 6.94 -12.58
C ARG A 46 4.18 6.18 -11.32
N VAL A 47 5.39 5.63 -11.29
CA VAL A 47 5.93 4.96 -10.10
C VAL A 47 7.14 5.74 -9.61
N VAL A 48 7.14 6.07 -8.32
CA VAL A 48 8.30 6.63 -7.62
C VAL A 48 8.84 5.57 -6.66
N VAL A 49 10.12 5.21 -6.84
CA VAL A 49 10.83 4.31 -5.92
C VAL A 49 11.40 5.13 -4.79
N VAL A 50 10.83 5.02 -3.60
CA VAL A 50 11.29 5.73 -2.40
C VAL A 50 12.20 4.82 -1.58
N ARG A 51 13.48 5.17 -1.52
CA ARG A 51 14.49 4.50 -0.66
C ARG A 51 14.96 5.37 0.51
N ASP A 52 14.88 6.68 0.35
CA ASP A 52 15.24 7.63 1.41
C ASP A 52 14.46 7.34 2.69
N ARG A 53 15.19 7.18 3.81
CA ARG A 53 14.59 6.80 5.09
C ARG A 53 13.67 7.89 5.64
N ALA A 54 14.05 9.15 5.50
CA ALA A 54 13.24 10.26 6.03
C ALA A 54 11.91 10.38 5.27
N ILE A 55 11.94 10.25 3.94
CA ILE A 55 10.71 10.24 3.13
C ILE A 55 9.83 9.03 3.49
N ARG A 56 10.40 7.84 3.71
CA ARG A 56 9.61 6.67 4.14
C ARG A 56 8.97 6.85 5.50
N LEU A 57 9.65 7.49 6.45
CA LEU A 57 9.08 7.84 7.75
C LEU A 57 7.91 8.82 7.61
N GLU A 58 8.04 9.84 6.75
CA GLU A 58 6.96 10.79 6.47
C GLU A 58 5.75 10.11 5.82
N LEU A 59 5.99 9.23 4.84
CA LEU A 59 4.94 8.37 4.26
C LEU A 59 4.23 7.55 5.34
N GLY A 60 4.99 6.93 6.26
CA GLY A 60 4.43 6.20 7.40
C GLY A 60 3.47 7.05 8.24
N ARG A 61 3.85 8.30 8.55
CA ARG A 61 2.96 9.22 9.31
C ARG A 61 1.65 9.50 8.57
N HIS A 62 1.69 9.68 7.26
CA HIS A 62 0.47 9.87 6.46
C HIS A 62 -0.37 8.59 6.37
N MET A 63 0.28 7.43 6.24
CA MET A 63 -0.38 6.12 6.23
C MET A 63 -1.06 5.81 7.56
N GLN A 64 -0.48 6.24 8.69
CA GLN A 64 -1.04 6.02 10.02
C GLN A 64 -2.45 6.60 10.16
N ALA A 65 -2.69 7.82 9.66
CA ALA A 65 -4.02 8.44 9.76
C ALA A 65 -5.09 7.62 9.03
N VAL A 66 -4.75 7.08 7.86
CA VAL A 66 -5.64 6.22 7.06
C VAL A 66 -5.84 4.86 7.73
N TRP A 67 -4.80 4.32 8.37
CA TRP A 67 -4.88 3.07 9.13
C TRP A 67 -5.79 3.20 10.35
N ASP A 68 -5.66 4.29 11.11
CA ASP A 68 -6.48 4.55 12.29
C ASP A 68 -7.97 4.66 11.91
N GLU A 69 -8.27 5.37 10.80
CA GLU A 69 -9.62 5.42 10.22
C GLU A 69 -10.12 4.03 9.79
N TYR A 70 -9.29 3.29 9.06
CA TYR A 70 -9.60 1.95 8.57
C TYR A 70 -10.00 1.02 9.72
N ILE A 71 -9.25 1.06 10.84
CA ILE A 71 -9.55 0.26 12.03
C ILE A 71 -10.82 0.77 12.71
N ALA A 72 -11.00 2.08 12.85
CA ALA A 72 -12.20 2.65 13.46
C ALA A 72 -13.47 2.24 12.70
N ILE A 73 -13.46 2.28 11.36
CA ILE A 73 -14.59 1.84 10.54
C ILE A 73 -14.83 0.34 10.71
N ASN A 74 -13.78 -0.48 10.61
CA ASN A 74 -13.94 -1.93 10.74
C ASN A 74 -14.46 -2.35 12.13
N ALA A 75 -14.13 -1.61 13.19
CA ALA A 75 -14.65 -1.84 14.53
C ALA A 75 -16.18 -1.67 14.64
N THR A 76 -16.82 -0.99 13.68
CA THR A 76 -18.29 -0.88 13.59
C THR A 76 -18.96 -2.11 12.95
N GLY A 77 -18.17 -3.08 12.47
CA GLY A 77 -18.68 -4.22 11.70
C GLY A 77 -18.95 -3.91 10.23
N ARG A 78 -18.52 -2.74 9.75
CA ARG A 78 -18.54 -2.33 8.33
C ARG A 78 -17.19 -2.57 7.67
N THR A 79 -17.16 -2.58 6.34
CA THR A 79 -15.95 -2.64 5.53
C THR A 79 -15.45 -1.23 5.23
N ALA A 80 -14.28 -0.89 5.76
CA ALA A 80 -13.63 0.39 5.49
C ALA A 80 -13.46 0.66 3.99
N PHE A 81 -13.72 1.90 3.57
CA PHE A 81 -13.62 2.41 2.19
C PHE A 81 -14.47 1.68 1.14
N SER A 82 -15.41 0.83 1.56
CA SER A 82 -16.43 0.28 0.67
C SER A 82 -17.38 1.37 0.21
N VAL A 83 -17.68 1.38 -1.09
CA VAL A 83 -18.61 2.35 -1.70
C VAL A 83 -20.09 2.03 -1.41
N THR A 84 -20.40 0.86 -0.85
CA THR A 84 -21.78 0.42 -0.59
C THR A 84 -22.06 0.11 0.88
N ASP A 85 -21.05 -0.07 1.72
CA ASP A 85 -21.21 -0.68 3.06
C ASP A 85 -21.29 0.34 4.20
N ILE A 86 -20.83 1.57 3.99
CA ILE A 86 -20.91 2.62 5.01
C ILE A 86 -21.22 3.96 4.37
N ASN A 87 -22.22 4.67 4.92
CA ASN A 87 -22.49 6.06 4.53
C ASN A 87 -21.78 7.04 5.47
N ASP A 88 -21.68 8.31 5.06
CA ASP A 88 -20.95 9.34 5.81
C ASP A 88 -21.50 9.58 7.22
N ALA A 89 -22.79 9.36 7.45
CA ALA A 89 -23.42 9.54 8.77
C ALA A 89 -23.09 8.41 9.74
N GLU A 90 -22.80 7.20 9.24
CA GLU A 90 -22.39 6.05 10.04
C GLU A 90 -20.87 6.03 10.29
N ARG A 91 -20.10 6.84 9.56
CA ARG A 91 -18.64 6.87 9.69
C ARG A 91 -18.22 7.46 11.04
N PRO A 92 -17.34 6.76 11.79
CA PRO A 92 -16.72 7.33 12.99
C PRO A 92 -16.01 8.65 12.65
N GLN A 93 -16.20 9.67 13.48
CA GLN A 93 -15.58 10.98 13.28
C GLN A 93 -14.21 11.03 13.95
N PRO A 94 -13.21 11.72 13.37
CA PRO A 94 -11.92 11.91 14.01
C PRO A 94 -12.04 12.76 15.32
N PRO A 95 -11.06 12.68 16.24
CA PRO A 95 -9.80 11.95 16.11
C PRO A 95 -9.98 10.44 16.31
N TYR A 96 -9.27 9.66 15.50
CA TYR A 96 -9.16 8.22 15.68
C TYR A 96 -8.07 7.89 16.71
N ALA A 97 -8.20 6.75 17.37
CA ALA A 97 -7.13 6.23 18.21
C ALA A 97 -5.95 5.82 17.32
N SER A 98 -4.72 6.08 17.78
CA SER A 98 -3.52 5.56 17.11
C SER A 98 -3.43 4.05 17.35
N VAL A 99 -3.62 3.26 16.29
CA VAL A 99 -3.59 1.80 16.34
C VAL A 99 -2.27 1.28 15.78
N PRO A 100 -1.57 0.36 16.45
CA PRO A 100 -0.35 -0.26 15.92
C PRO A 100 -0.55 -0.89 14.54
N SER A 101 0.48 -0.84 13.72
CA SER A 101 0.50 -1.39 12.37
C SER A 101 1.88 -1.90 12.03
N ASP A 102 2.02 -3.22 11.88
CA ASP A 102 3.29 -3.89 11.54
C ASP A 102 4.01 -3.22 10.36
N LEU A 103 3.27 -2.76 9.35
CA LEU A 103 3.84 -2.10 8.17
C LEU A 103 4.27 -0.67 8.47
N VAL A 104 3.39 0.12 9.09
CA VAL A 104 3.64 1.56 9.31
C VAL A 104 4.73 1.74 10.36
N ASP A 105 4.67 0.96 11.44
CA ASP A 105 5.63 1.02 12.54
C ASP A 105 7.04 0.60 12.10
N ALA A 106 7.16 -0.30 11.11
CA ALA A 106 8.44 -0.80 10.60
C ALA A 106 8.83 -0.22 9.22
N ILE A 107 8.14 0.81 8.71
CA ILE A 107 8.32 1.31 7.33
C ILE A 107 9.75 1.79 7.07
N GLU A 108 10.46 2.22 8.12
CA GLU A 108 11.86 2.64 8.04
C GLU A 108 12.84 1.51 7.72
N HIS A 109 12.44 0.25 7.91
CA HIS A 109 13.23 -0.93 7.57
C HIS A 109 12.84 -1.53 6.22
N VAL A 110 11.74 -1.07 5.61
CA VAL A 110 11.34 -1.51 4.27
C VAL A 110 12.34 -0.98 3.23
N PRO A 111 13.01 -1.84 2.44
CA PRO A 111 14.15 -1.44 1.61
C PRO A 111 13.78 -0.48 0.46
N ALA A 112 12.55 -0.57 -0.04
CA ALA A 112 12.00 0.34 -1.03
C ALA A 112 10.47 0.39 -0.92
N VAL A 113 9.89 1.59 -1.01
CA VAL A 113 8.44 1.80 -1.10
C VAL A 113 8.11 2.31 -2.50
N LEU A 114 7.21 1.64 -3.20
CA LEU A 114 6.70 2.09 -4.50
C LEU A 114 5.47 2.97 -4.28
N VAL A 115 5.57 4.25 -4.61
CA VAL A 115 4.43 5.16 -4.64
C VAL A 115 3.90 5.22 -6.06
N ILE A 116 2.64 4.85 -6.25
CA ILE A 116 1.97 4.79 -7.55
C ILE A 116 0.97 5.95 -7.64
N GLY A 117 1.15 6.83 -8.62
CA GLY A 117 0.22 7.91 -8.95
C GLY A 117 -0.45 7.66 -10.31
N VAL A 118 -1.67 8.16 -10.49
CA VAL A 118 -2.48 8.09 -11.72
C VAL A 118 -3.04 9.46 -12.10
#